data_AF-A0A918YUA4-F1
#
_entry.id   AF-A0A918YUA4-F1
#
_cell.length_a   1.000
_cell.length_b   1.000
_cell.length_c   1.000
_cell.angle_alpha   90.00
_cell.angle_beta   90.00
_cell.angle_gamma   90.00
#
_symmetry.space_group_name_H-M   'P 1'
#
loop_
_entity.id
_entity.type
_entity.pdbx_description
1 polymer ?
#
loop_
_entity_poly.entity_id
_entity_poly.type
_entity_poly.pdbx_seq_one_letter_code
_entity_poly.pdbx_strand_id
1 'polypeptide(L)' 'MIPRRWVVERTFGWPMHHRRLARDYETHAHRSEAIIHVAMIDLISRRLTNESTPNWRDT' A
#
# COMPACT_ATOMS: atom_id res chain seq x y z
N MET A 1 -2.76 -25.64 -0.58
CA MET A 1 -3.05 -24.24 -0.95
C MET A 1 -3.89 -23.61 0.15
N ILE A 2 -3.48 -22.46 0.71
CA ILE A 2 -4.20 -21.82 1.82
C ILE A 2 -5.24 -20.85 1.23
N PRO A 3 -6.56 -21.07 1.44
CA PRO A 3 -7.64 -20.33 0.77
C PRO A 3 -7.76 -18.85 1.18
N ARG A 4 -6.81 -18.30 1.94
CA ARG A 4 -6.79 -16.90 2.39
C ARG A 4 -5.51 -16.14 1.99
N ARG A 5 -4.63 -16.76 1.20
CA ARG A 5 -3.36 -16.14 0.75
C ARG A 5 -3.60 -14.81 0.02
N TRP A 6 -4.64 -14.78 -0.81
CA TRP A 6 -5.04 -13.61 -1.59
C TRP A 6 -5.37 -12.37 -0.75
N VAL A 7 -5.85 -12.55 0.48
CA VAL A 7 -6.16 -11.42 1.38
C VAL A 7 -4.86 -10.75 1.81
N VAL A 8 -3.87 -11.56 2.18
CA VAL A 8 -2.55 -11.10 2.62
C VAL A 8 -1.79 -10.45 1.45
N GLU A 9 -1.77 -11.10 0.29
CA GLU A 9 -1.14 -10.57 -0.93
C GLU A 9 -1.77 -9.25 -1.36
N ARG A 10 -3.10 -9.12 -1.28
CA ARG A 10 -3.80 -7.86 -1.58
C ARG A 10 -3.43 -6.76 -0.60
N THR A 11 -3.29 -7.05 0.68
CA THR A 11 -2.84 -6.08 1.69
C THR A 11 -1.43 -5.58 1.39
N PHE A 12 -0.53 -6.47 0.96
CA PHE A 12 0.85 -6.09 0.58
C PHE A 12 0.94 -5.38 -0.77
N GLY A 13 -0.06 -5.51 -1.66
CA GLY A 13 -0.10 -4.81 -2.95
C GLY A 13 -0.25 -3.29 -2.83
N TRP A 14 -1.03 -2.80 -1.86
CA TRP A 14 -1.26 -1.36 -1.65
C TRP A 14 0.00 -0.55 -1.31
N PRO A 15 0.79 -0.94 -0.29
CA PRO A 15 2.03 -0.21 0.02
C PRO A 15 3.08 -0.34 -1.10
N MET A 16 2.99 -1.37 -1.96
CA MET A 16 3.91 -1.54 -3.09
C MET A 16 3.74 -0.48 -4.19
N HIS A 17 2.59 0.20 -4.25
CA HIS A 17 2.39 1.36 -5.12
C HIS A 17 3.18 2.60 -4.65
N HIS A 18 3.57 2.66 -3.37
CA HIS A 18 4.47 3.70 -2.88
C HIS A 18 5.91 3.33 -3.24
N ARG A 19 6.45 3.98 -4.30
CA ARG A 19 7.81 3.74 -4.83
C ARG A 19 8.93 3.74 -3.78
N ARG A 20 8.75 4.43 -2.65
CA ARG A 20 9.68 4.39 -1.51
C ARG A 20 9.80 2.97 -0.93
N LEU A 21 8.67 2.35 -0.62
CA LEU A 21 8.60 1.06 0.04
C LEU A 21 9.05 -0.11 -0.86
N ALA A 22 8.94 0.06 -2.19
CA ALA A 22 9.42 -0.91 -3.17
C ALA A 22 10.96 -0.90 -3.37
N ARG A 23 11.67 0.14 -2.91
CA ARG A 23 13.11 0.33 -3.16
C ARG A 23 13.93 0.65 -1.91
N ASP A 24 13.29 0.89 -0.78
CA ASP A 24 13.96 1.13 0.50
C ASP A 24 14.57 -0.18 1.03
N TYR A 25 15.85 -0.39 0.72
CA TYR A 25 16.76 -1.26 1.46
C TYR A 25 17.20 -0.55 2.75
N GLU A 26 16.25 -0.04 3.53
CA GLU A 26 16.58 0.84 4.64
C GLU A 26 17.21 0.07 5.79
N THR A 27 18.45 0.44 6.09
CA THR A 27 19.23 0.10 7.28
C THR A 27 18.48 0.34 8.61
N HIS A 28 17.31 1.00 8.59
CA HIS A 28 16.52 1.37 9.77
C HIS A 28 15.02 1.06 9.62
N ALA A 29 14.55 0.06 10.37
CA ALA A 29 13.15 -0.41 10.35
C ALA A 29 12.10 0.67 10.68
N HIS A 30 12.45 1.65 11.53
CA HIS A 30 11.52 2.71 11.95
C HIS A 30 10.98 3.55 10.80
N ARG A 31 11.80 3.78 9.77
CA ARG A 31 11.41 4.62 8.63
C ARG A 31 10.51 3.84 7.67
N SER A 32 10.79 2.56 7.46
CA SER A 32 9.88 1.63 6.77
C SER A 32 8.51 1.57 7.46
N GLU A 33 8.48 1.46 8.80
CA GLU A 33 7.24 1.44 9.56
C GLU A 33 6.41 2.72 9.37
N ALA A 34 7.03 3.90 9.44
CA ALA A 34 6.34 5.16 9.20
C ALA A 34 5.71 5.23 7.80
N ILE A 35 6.39 4.71 6.76
CA ILE A 35 5.85 4.70 5.39
C ILE A 35 4.72 3.68 5.25
N ILE A 36 4.78 2.54 5.94
CA ILE A 36 3.66 1.58 6.00
C ILE A 36 2.42 2.26 6.59
N HIS A 37 2.57 2.97 7.71
CA HIS A 37 1.44 3.69 8.35
C HIS A 37 0.84 4.73 7.41
N VAL A 38 1.66 5.53 6.72
CA VAL A 38 1.19 6.53 5.75
C VAL A 38 0.44 5.88 4.58
N ALA A 39 0.96 4.78 4.03
CA ALA A 39 0.29 4.04 2.95
C ALA A 39 -1.08 3.48 3.39
N MET A 40 -1.17 2.99 4.64
CA MET A 40 -2.44 2.51 5.19
C MET A 40 -3.44 3.64 5.43
N ILE A 41 -2.99 4.82 5.88
CA ILE A 41 -3.84 6.01 6.02
C ILE A 41 -4.41 6.43 4.66
N ASP A 42 -3.59 6.47 3.61
CA ASP A 42 -4.04 6.80 2.24
C ASP A 42 -5.09 5.79 1.74
N LEU A 43 -4.85 4.49 1.93
CA LEU A 43 -5.79 3.44 1.57
C LEU A 43 -7.14 3.59 2.30
N ILE A 44 -7.12 3.86 3.61
CA ILE A 44 -8.35 4.04 4.40
C ILE A 44 -9.06 5.32 3.96
N SER A 45 -8.32 6.41 3.74
CA SER A 45 -8.87 7.68 3.25
C SER A 45 -9.62 7.50 1.93
N ARG A 46 -9.02 6.82 0.95
CA ARG A 46 -9.67 6.51 -0.34
C ARG A 46 -10.94 5.68 -0.17
N ARG A 47 -10.93 4.70 0.74
CA ARG A 47 -12.11 3.88 1.04
C ARG A 47 -13.24 4.67 1.69
N LEU A 48 -12.89 5.62 2.57
CA LEU A 48 -13.88 6.51 3.20
C LEU A 48 -14.50 7.47 2.18
N THR A 49 -13.69 8.00 1.27
CA THR A 49 -14.13 8.92 0.21
C THR A 49 -14.75 8.19 -0.99
N ASN A 50 -14.67 6.86 -1.03
CA ASN A 50 -15.03 6.03 -2.19
C ASN A 50 -14.30 6.47 -3.48
N GLU A 51 -13.11 7.06 -3.32
CA GLU A 51 -12.31 7.58 -4.42
C GLU A 51 -11.67 6.42 -5.19
N SER A 52 -11.95 6.35 -6.50
CA SER A 52 -11.28 5.41 -7.38
C SER A 52 -9.82 5.82 -7.52
N THR A 53 -8.88 4.90 -7.21
CA THR A 53 -7.46 5.15 -7.45
C THR A 53 -7.28 5.61 -8.90
N PRO A 54 -6.67 6.79 -9.15
CA PRO A 54 -6.52 7.30 -10.50
C PRO A 54 -5.79 6.25 -11.34
N ASN A 55 -6.56 5.66 -12.23
CA ASN A 55 -6.11 4.72 -13.22
C ASN A 55 -5.55 5.54 -14.37
N TRP A 56 -4.50 5.06 -15.05
CA TRP A 56 -4.00 5.73 -16.25
C TRP A 56 -5.09 5.88 -17.35
N ARG A 57 -6.20 5.15 -17.21
CA ARG A 57 -7.37 5.19 -18.09
C ARG A 57 -8.34 6.36 -17.83
N ASP A 58 -8.22 7.08 -16.71
CA ASP A 58 -9.12 8.20 -16.35
C ASP A 58 -8.50 9.60 -16.60
N THR A 59 -7.53 9.69 -17.52
CA THR A 59 -7.06 10.95 -18.16
C THR A 59 -7.44 10.95 -19.62
#